data_AF-A0A6G1C2D2-F1
#
_entry.id   AF-A0A6G1C2D2-F1
#
_cell.length_a   1.000
_cell.length_b   1.000
_cell.length_c   1.000
_cell.angle_alpha   90.00
_cell.angle_beta   90.00
_cell.angle_gamma   90.00
#
_symmetry.space_group_name_H-M   'P 1'
#
loop_
_entity.id
_entity.type
_entity.pdbx_description
1 polymer ?
#
loop_
_entity_poly.entity_id
_entity_poly.type
_entity_poly.pdbx_seq_one_letter_code
_entity_poly.pdbx_strand_id
1 'polypeptide(L)'
;MLDVSAGGVSMPSLETVSLKRIMATEEAVLQLVSGCSCLADLTLEQCPSMEELVVTSPRLESFSIFCCHNTRHVVLHTELLRTLRYRDGLPGKNFFTIADCTKVLAMTIDICQSFVRKSAPTVTPIMKLITRCTNLTFLHLHLSMAYHSGTFMRALRRLPHLRQLALKGIIKDDQTVRSISTLLRNTPGLDMLSLSLLRPYSPKPYYLGINSSIIQTFI
;
A
#
# COMPACT_ATOMS: atom_id res chain seq x y z
N MET A 1 -8.65 20.11 36.75
CA MET A 1 -9.47 20.75 35.69
C MET A 1 -8.55 21.76 35.01
N LEU A 2 -7.87 21.34 33.95
CA LEU A 2 -7.00 22.21 33.16
C LEU A 2 -7.66 22.38 31.80
N ASP A 3 -8.14 23.59 31.58
CA ASP A 3 -8.75 24.09 30.36
C ASP A 3 -7.64 24.24 29.32
N VAL A 4 -7.53 23.27 28.41
CA VAL A 4 -6.65 23.37 27.24
C VAL A 4 -7.39 24.25 26.25
N SER A 5 -6.99 25.52 26.20
CA SER A 5 -7.40 26.49 25.18
C SER A 5 -7.41 25.84 23.79
N ALA A 6 -8.58 25.90 23.16
CA ALA A 6 -8.90 25.48 21.80
C ALA A 6 -8.16 26.32 20.74
N GLY A 7 -6.83 26.26 20.73
CA GLY A 7 -5.98 26.77 19.67
C GLY A 7 -5.96 25.82 18.47
N GLY A 8 -7.14 25.54 17.91
CA GLY A 8 -7.24 24.76 16.68
C GLY A 8 -6.56 25.52 15.54
N VAL A 9 -5.56 24.90 14.91
CA VAL A 9 -4.92 25.46 13.72
C VAL A 9 -5.93 25.39 12.58
N SER A 10 -6.53 26.53 12.21
CA SER A 10 -7.44 26.64 11.08
C SER A 10 -6.71 27.12 9.84
N MET A 11 -6.66 26.28 8.81
CA MET A 11 -6.02 26.59 7.53
C MET A 11 -6.99 26.29 6.39
N PRO A 12 -8.07 27.08 6.25
CA PRO A 12 -9.18 26.75 5.37
C PRO A 12 -8.81 26.78 3.88
N SER A 13 -7.72 27.44 3.51
CA SER A 13 -7.21 27.50 2.13
C SER A 13 -6.16 26.44 1.82
N LEU A 14 -5.73 25.64 2.79
CA LEU A 14 -4.68 24.64 2.57
C LEU A 14 -5.27 23.41 1.87
N GLU A 15 -4.81 23.16 0.64
CA GLU A 15 -5.29 22.06 -0.20
C GLU A 15 -4.41 20.81 -0.14
N THR A 16 -3.15 20.93 0.28
CA THR A 16 -2.20 19.81 0.31
C THR A 16 -1.54 19.74 1.68
N VAL A 17 -1.61 18.56 2.30
CA VAL A 17 -0.94 18.26 3.57
C VAL A 17 -0.09 17.02 3.38
N SER A 18 1.22 17.15 3.63
CA SER A 18 2.15 16.03 3.65
C SER A 18 2.84 15.96 5.00
N LEU A 19 2.53 14.91 5.76
CA LEU A 19 3.10 14.65 7.07
C LEU A 19 4.05 13.47 6.97
N LYS A 20 5.32 13.72 7.25
CA LYS A 20 6.38 12.71 7.15
C LYS A 20 7.13 12.63 8.46
N ARG A 21 7.28 11.42 9.00
CA ARG A 21 8.05 11.13 10.23
C ARG A 21 7.57 11.96 11.43
N ILE A 22 6.25 12.16 11.52
CA ILE A 22 5.64 12.94 12.60
C ILE A 22 5.52 12.06 13.85
N MET A 23 6.14 12.51 14.94
CA MET A 23 6.11 11.87 16.26
C MET A 23 5.07 12.51 17.20
N ALA A 24 4.22 13.39 16.67
CA ALA A 24 3.13 14.02 17.43
C ALA A 24 2.07 12.99 17.82
N THR A 25 1.21 13.31 18.79
CA THR A 25 0.09 12.43 19.16
C THR A 25 -0.93 12.31 18.03
N GLU A 26 -1.76 11.26 18.05
CA GLU A 26 -2.83 11.07 17.08
C GLU A 26 -3.76 12.28 17.06
N GLU A 27 -4.13 12.81 18.23
CA GLU A 27 -5.04 13.95 18.36
C GLU A 27 -4.47 15.20 17.67
N ALA A 28 -3.16 15.45 17.80
CA ALA A 28 -2.51 16.58 17.14
C ALA A 28 -2.54 16.45 15.61
N VAL A 29 -2.34 15.23 15.09
CA VAL A 29 -2.42 14.96 13.64
C VAL A 29 -3.86 15.13 13.15
N LEU A 30 -4.85 14.61 13.88
CA LEU A 30 -6.26 14.74 13.54
C LEU A 30 -6.74 16.20 13.61
N GLN A 31 -6.30 16.96 14.60
CA GLN A 31 -6.58 18.40 14.70
C GLN A 31 -6.02 19.16 13.50
N LEU A 32 -4.79 18.84 13.07
CA LEU A 32 -4.18 19.46 11.91
C LEU A 32 -4.96 19.13 10.61
N VAL A 33 -5.31 17.86 10.40
CA VAL A 33 -6.06 17.41 9.22
C VAL A 33 -7.47 18.02 9.20
N SER A 34 -8.17 18.03 10.33
CA SER A 34 -9.52 18.60 10.44
C SER A 34 -9.57 20.13 10.31
N GLY A 35 -8.47 20.82 10.62
CA GLY A 35 -8.31 22.26 10.39
C GLY A 35 -8.21 22.67 8.92
N CYS A 36 -8.08 21.71 7.99
CA CYS A 36 -7.90 21.95 6.56
C CYS A 36 -9.19 21.66 5.77
N SER A 37 -10.15 22.59 5.76
CA SER A 37 -11.47 22.37 5.12
C SER A 37 -11.43 22.24 3.59
N CYS A 38 -10.41 22.78 2.92
CA CYS A 38 -10.21 22.62 1.47
C CYS A 38 -9.21 21.52 1.08
N LEU A 39 -8.84 20.63 2.01
CA LEU A 39 -7.85 19.57 1.77
C LEU A 39 -8.24 18.69 0.57
N ALA A 40 -7.42 18.72 -0.48
CA ALA A 40 -7.56 17.96 -1.72
C ALA A 40 -6.54 16.82 -1.83
N ASP A 41 -5.34 16.97 -1.27
CA ASP A 41 -4.31 15.92 -1.21
C ASP A 41 -3.80 15.74 0.22
N LEU A 42 -3.86 14.50 0.72
CA LEU A 42 -3.31 14.13 2.01
C LEU A 42 -2.32 12.98 1.87
N THR A 43 -1.12 13.19 2.38
CA THR A 43 -0.08 12.17 2.51
C THR A 43 0.35 12.02 3.97
N LEU A 44 0.25 10.80 4.51
CA LEU A 44 0.85 10.39 5.77
C LEU A 44 1.98 9.39 5.51
N GLU A 45 3.18 9.65 6.04
CA GLU A 45 4.33 8.79 5.88
C GLU A 45 5.06 8.63 7.21
N GLN A 46 5.22 7.39 7.69
CA GLN A 46 5.94 7.09 8.92
C GLN A 46 5.40 7.88 10.13
N CYS A 47 4.08 7.86 10.33
CA CYS A 47 3.40 8.46 11.49
C CYS A 47 3.06 7.32 12.49
N PRO A 48 3.95 6.97 13.43
CA PRO A 48 3.79 5.78 14.28
C PRO A 48 2.70 5.91 15.34
N SER A 49 2.28 7.13 15.68
CA SER A 49 1.21 7.38 16.66
C SER A 49 -0.19 7.17 16.10
N MET A 50 -0.35 7.06 14.78
CA MET A 50 -1.66 6.96 14.13
C MET A 50 -2.25 5.56 14.25
N GLU A 51 -3.33 5.40 15.00
CA GLU A 51 -4.14 4.18 15.04
C GLU A 51 -5.39 4.29 14.16
N GLU A 52 -6.10 5.42 14.25
CA GLU A 52 -7.31 5.68 13.45
C GLU A 52 -7.20 7.02 12.70
N LEU A 53 -7.63 7.04 11.44
CA LEU A 53 -7.67 8.25 10.63
C LEU A 53 -9.07 8.47 10.09
N VAL A 54 -9.65 9.61 10.42
CA VAL A 54 -10.91 10.08 9.81
C VAL A 54 -10.65 11.39 9.08
N VAL A 55 -10.88 11.39 7.77
CA VAL A 55 -10.76 12.59 6.93
C VAL A 55 -12.15 13.03 6.50
N THR A 56 -12.55 14.21 6.97
CA THR A 56 -13.89 14.79 6.74
C THR A 56 -13.95 15.77 5.57
N SER A 57 -12.80 16.10 4.95
CA SER A 57 -12.78 17.03 3.82
C SER A 57 -13.55 16.44 2.63
N PRO A 58 -14.63 17.11 2.15
CA PRO A 58 -15.40 16.63 1.00
C PRO A 58 -14.64 16.83 -0.33
N ARG A 59 -13.55 17.61 -0.32
CA ARG A 59 -12.73 17.93 -1.48
C ARG A 59 -11.55 17.00 -1.69
N LEU A 60 -11.36 16.00 -0.82
CA LEU A 60 -10.20 15.12 -0.91
C LEU A 60 -10.25 14.30 -2.22
N GLU A 61 -9.29 14.54 -3.10
CA GLU A 61 -9.14 13.87 -4.39
C GLU A 61 -8.00 12.84 -4.37
N SER A 62 -7.02 13.01 -3.48
CA SER A 62 -5.83 12.16 -3.40
C SER A 62 -5.51 11.81 -1.96
N PHE A 63 -5.34 10.52 -1.70
CA PHE A 63 -4.94 10.03 -0.39
C PHE A 63 -3.76 9.05 -0.50
N SER A 64 -2.76 9.26 0.33
CA SER A 64 -1.57 8.42 0.45
C SER A 64 -1.25 8.11 1.90
N ILE A 65 -1.04 6.83 2.23
CA ILE A 65 -0.54 6.40 3.54
C ILE A 65 0.61 5.40 3.38
N PHE A 66 1.74 5.69 4.00
CA PHE A 66 2.99 4.95 3.82
C PHE A 66 3.64 4.65 5.17
N CYS A 67 3.88 3.36 5.45
CA CYS A 67 4.60 2.87 6.61
C CYS A 67 4.07 3.44 7.95
N CYS A 68 2.75 3.60 8.06
CA CYS A 68 2.05 3.94 9.29
C CYS A 68 1.59 2.63 9.95
N HIS A 69 2.55 1.86 10.45
CA HIS A 69 2.37 0.46 10.84
C HIS A 69 1.33 0.21 11.95
N ASN A 70 1.03 1.22 12.76
CA ASN A 70 0.07 1.13 13.85
C ASN A 70 -1.37 1.46 13.41
N THR A 71 -1.54 2.02 12.22
CA THR A 71 -2.87 2.38 11.72
C THR A 71 -3.68 1.11 11.47
N ARG A 72 -4.92 1.10 11.96
CA ARG A 72 -5.84 -0.04 11.85
C ARG A 72 -7.06 0.31 11.01
N HIS A 73 -7.45 1.58 11.00
CA HIS A 73 -8.63 2.04 10.30
C HIS A 73 -8.44 3.42 9.68
N VAL A 74 -8.91 3.56 8.44
CA VAL A 74 -8.91 4.79 7.67
C VAL A 74 -10.30 5.01 7.08
N VAL A 75 -10.92 6.13 7.43
CA VAL A 75 -12.21 6.58 6.94
C VAL A 75 -12.04 7.83 6.10
N LEU A 76 -12.46 7.77 4.84
CA LEU A 76 -12.43 8.89 3.90
C LEU A 76 -13.87 9.26 3.53
N HIS A 77 -14.36 10.39 4.05
CA HIS A 77 -15.74 10.88 3.82
C HIS A 77 -15.90 11.68 2.51
N THR A 78 -15.00 11.49 1.56
CA THR A 78 -15.04 12.16 0.26
C THR A 78 -15.72 11.29 -0.80
N GLU A 79 -16.50 11.94 -1.67
CA GLU A 79 -17.03 11.34 -2.89
C GLU A 79 -16.16 11.66 -4.11
N LEU A 80 -15.10 12.45 -3.95
CA LEU A 80 -14.25 12.93 -5.04
C LEU A 80 -12.90 12.20 -5.15
N LEU A 81 -12.65 11.20 -4.31
CA LEU A 81 -11.37 10.48 -4.29
C LEU A 81 -11.05 9.86 -5.66
N ARG A 82 -9.98 10.35 -6.29
CA ARG A 82 -9.46 9.89 -7.58
C ARG A 82 -8.26 8.97 -7.44
N THR A 83 -7.42 9.22 -6.43
CA THR A 83 -6.16 8.49 -6.26
C THR A 83 -6.04 7.93 -4.85
N LEU A 84 -5.71 6.65 -4.75
CA LEU A 84 -5.42 5.96 -3.49
C LEU A 84 -4.04 5.31 -3.55
N ARG A 85 -3.16 5.64 -2.59
CA ARG A 85 -1.85 5.00 -2.45
C ARG A 85 -1.67 4.45 -1.04
N TYR A 86 -1.27 3.20 -0.96
CA TYR A 86 -1.01 2.50 0.29
C TYR A 86 0.33 1.80 0.19
N ARG A 87 1.19 2.00 1.19
CA ARG A 87 2.38 1.19 1.40
C ARG A 87 2.49 0.78 2.84
N ASP A 88 2.30 -0.49 3.18
CA ASP A 88 2.50 -0.98 4.55
C ASP A 88 2.54 -2.52 4.58
N GLY A 89 2.40 -3.15 5.75
CA GLY A 89 2.04 -4.56 5.88
C GLY A 89 0.65 -4.86 5.29
N LEU A 90 0.17 -6.08 5.48
CA LEU A 90 -1.17 -6.42 4.98
C LEU A 90 -2.24 -5.75 5.86
N PRO A 91 -3.22 -5.03 5.27
CA PRO A 91 -4.25 -4.37 6.03
C PRO A 91 -5.18 -5.38 6.68
N GLY A 92 -5.68 -5.04 7.87
CA GLY A 92 -6.73 -5.79 8.54
C GLY A 92 -8.06 -5.80 7.77
N LYS A 93 -9.05 -6.54 8.28
CA LYS A 93 -10.42 -6.45 7.76
C LYS A 93 -10.91 -5.01 7.91
N ASN A 94 -11.57 -4.50 6.88
CA ASN A 94 -12.19 -3.17 6.87
C ASN A 94 -11.23 -2.00 7.11
N PHE A 95 -9.92 -2.15 6.86
CA PHE A 95 -8.93 -1.08 7.03
C PHE A 95 -9.33 0.22 6.32
N PHE A 96 -9.91 0.13 5.11
CA PHE A 96 -10.39 1.29 4.37
C PHE A 96 -11.93 1.34 4.31
N THR A 97 -12.48 2.43 4.84
CA THR A 97 -13.87 2.85 4.61
C THR A 97 -13.86 4.12 3.75
N ILE A 98 -14.11 3.94 2.46
CA ILE A 98 -14.20 5.03 1.48
C ILE A 98 -15.68 5.22 1.13
N ALA A 99 -16.19 6.45 1.21
CA ALA A 99 -17.59 6.78 0.95
C ALA A 99 -18.02 6.37 -0.47
N ASP A 100 -17.31 6.87 -1.50
CA ASP A 100 -17.49 6.43 -2.88
C ASP A 100 -16.14 5.98 -3.48
N CYS A 101 -15.96 4.66 -3.67
CA CYS A 101 -14.77 4.17 -4.37
C CYS A 101 -14.93 4.13 -5.90
N THR A 102 -16.12 4.39 -6.43
CA THR A 102 -16.35 4.36 -7.88
C THR A 102 -15.68 5.52 -8.61
N LYS A 103 -15.29 6.59 -7.92
CA LYS A 103 -14.52 7.70 -8.54
C LYS A 103 -13.02 7.46 -8.56
N VAL A 104 -12.51 6.45 -7.86
CA VAL A 104 -11.07 6.15 -7.81
C VAL A 104 -10.62 5.61 -9.16
N LEU A 105 -9.73 6.35 -9.82
CA LEU A 105 -9.20 6.04 -11.14
C LEU A 105 -7.82 5.37 -11.06
N ALA A 106 -7.05 5.69 -10.02
CA ALA A 106 -5.69 5.18 -9.83
C ALA A 106 -5.50 4.62 -8.42
N MET A 107 -4.99 3.39 -8.33
CA MET A 107 -4.67 2.74 -7.07
C MET A 107 -3.26 2.16 -7.07
N THR A 108 -2.51 2.44 -6.01
CA THR A 108 -1.19 1.83 -5.76
C THR A 108 -1.19 1.14 -4.41
N ILE A 109 -0.90 -0.16 -4.38
CA ILE A 109 -0.80 -0.95 -3.16
C ILE A 109 0.59 -1.62 -3.13
N ASP A 110 1.39 -1.26 -2.14
CA ASP A 110 2.79 -1.70 -2.01
C ASP A 110 3.04 -2.35 -0.65
N ILE A 111 3.17 -3.68 -0.60
CA ILE A 111 3.31 -4.37 0.68
C ILE A 111 4.78 -4.47 1.09
N CYS A 112 5.16 -3.75 2.15
CA CYS A 112 6.55 -3.62 2.58
C CYS A 112 7.06 -4.79 3.44
N GLN A 113 6.17 -5.61 4.01
CA GLN A 113 6.56 -6.75 4.85
C GLN A 113 6.92 -7.98 4.00
N SER A 114 8.04 -8.61 4.34
CA SER A 114 8.46 -9.86 3.71
C SER A 114 7.48 -10.99 4.07
N PHE A 115 6.96 -11.71 3.07
CA PHE A 115 6.08 -12.89 3.20
C PHE A 115 6.78 -14.12 3.84
N VAL A 116 7.79 -13.90 4.67
CA VAL A 116 8.68 -14.92 5.20
C VAL A 116 8.04 -15.49 6.48
N ARG A 117 7.48 -16.71 6.35
CA ARG A 117 7.19 -17.68 7.43
C ARG A 117 5.86 -17.63 8.20
N LYS A 118 4.83 -16.90 7.77
CA LYS A 118 3.45 -17.11 8.27
C LYS A 118 2.59 -17.70 7.15
N SER A 119 1.58 -18.50 7.53
CA SER A 119 0.57 -19.06 6.61
C SER A 119 0.17 -18.02 5.57
N ALA A 120 -0.03 -18.45 4.31
CA ALA A 120 -0.22 -17.58 3.15
C ALA A 120 -1.14 -16.39 3.52
N PRO A 121 -0.58 -15.18 3.69
CA PRO A 121 -1.28 -14.17 4.42
C PRO A 121 -2.41 -13.61 3.55
N THR A 122 -3.57 -13.44 4.15
CA THR A 122 -4.82 -13.30 3.41
C THR A 122 -4.90 -11.93 2.72
N VAL A 123 -4.67 -11.89 1.41
CA VAL A 123 -4.82 -10.67 0.58
C VAL A 123 -6.28 -10.24 0.38
N THR A 124 -7.25 -10.97 0.93
CA THR A 124 -8.69 -10.70 0.79
C THR A 124 -9.09 -9.25 1.09
N PRO A 125 -8.57 -8.56 2.13
CA PRO A 125 -8.92 -7.15 2.37
C PRO A 125 -8.52 -6.23 1.20
N ILE A 126 -7.31 -6.40 0.65
CA ILE A 126 -6.83 -5.67 -0.52
C ILE A 126 -7.71 -5.97 -1.73
N MET A 127 -8.03 -7.25 -1.95
CA MET A 127 -8.84 -7.67 -3.09
C MET A 127 -10.25 -7.11 -2.99
N LYS A 128 -10.85 -7.11 -1.79
CA LYS A 128 -12.15 -6.47 -1.54
C LYS A 128 -12.11 -4.98 -1.86
N LEU A 129 -11.09 -4.26 -1.39
CA LEU A 129 -10.89 -2.85 -1.70
C LEU A 129 -10.82 -2.63 -3.21
N ILE A 130 -9.91 -3.31 -3.91
CA ILE A 130 -9.75 -3.19 -5.37
C ILE A 130 -11.09 -3.42 -6.08
N THR A 131 -11.82 -4.48 -5.74
CA THR A 131 -13.09 -4.80 -6.41
C THR A 131 -14.24 -3.82 -6.14
N ARG A 132 -14.14 -2.98 -5.10
CA ARG A 132 -15.12 -1.92 -4.84
C ARG A 132 -14.93 -0.72 -5.76
N CYS A 133 -13.74 -0.56 -6.34
CA CYS A 133 -13.36 0.62 -7.10
C CYS A 133 -13.41 0.27 -8.59
N THR A 134 -14.62 0.17 -9.14
CA THR A 134 -14.87 -0.45 -10.46
C THR A 134 -14.39 0.38 -11.66
N ASN A 135 -14.17 1.69 -11.47
CA ASN A 135 -13.68 2.59 -12.53
C ASN A 135 -12.16 2.78 -12.53
N LEU A 136 -11.42 1.90 -11.82
CA LEU A 136 -9.96 1.92 -11.86
C LEU A 136 -9.47 1.77 -13.32
N THR A 137 -8.67 2.74 -13.74
CA THR A 137 -7.96 2.74 -15.03
C THR A 137 -6.50 2.37 -14.86
N PHE A 138 -5.93 2.65 -13.69
CA PHE A 138 -4.56 2.34 -13.30
C PHE A 138 -4.51 1.55 -11.99
N LEU A 139 -3.78 0.44 -12.00
CA LEU A 139 -3.52 -0.38 -10.82
C LEU A 139 -2.04 -0.76 -10.73
N HIS A 140 -1.38 -0.37 -9.65
CA HIS A 140 -0.04 -0.82 -9.30
C HIS A 140 -0.07 -1.69 -8.06
N LEU A 141 0.51 -2.88 -8.17
CA LEU A 141 0.60 -3.85 -7.08
C LEU A 141 2.04 -4.32 -6.90
N HIS A 142 2.54 -4.15 -5.69
CA HIS A 142 3.75 -4.80 -5.21
C HIS A 142 3.37 -5.85 -4.17
N LEU A 143 3.17 -7.09 -4.63
CA LEU A 143 2.70 -8.23 -3.86
C LEU A 143 3.42 -9.51 -4.33
N SER A 144 3.62 -10.48 -3.44
CA SER A 144 4.10 -11.81 -3.83
C SER A 144 2.99 -12.57 -4.58
N MET A 145 3.03 -12.53 -5.91
CA MET A 145 2.00 -13.10 -6.80
C MET A 145 1.81 -14.62 -6.72
N ALA A 146 2.83 -15.36 -6.28
CA ALA A 146 2.87 -16.83 -6.35
C ALA A 146 1.70 -17.54 -5.63
N TYR A 147 1.15 -16.96 -4.56
CA TYR A 147 0.14 -17.62 -3.72
C TYR A 147 -1.29 -17.11 -3.93
N HIS A 148 -1.50 -16.06 -4.72
CA HIS A 148 -2.78 -15.33 -4.75
C HIS A 148 -3.30 -15.05 -6.16
N SER A 149 -2.76 -15.71 -7.17
CA SER A 149 -3.09 -15.48 -8.58
C SER A 149 -4.59 -15.65 -8.87
N GLY A 150 -5.23 -16.69 -8.32
CA GLY A 150 -6.67 -16.92 -8.48
C GLY A 150 -7.54 -15.79 -7.91
N THR A 151 -7.23 -15.34 -6.68
CA THR A 151 -7.97 -14.24 -6.03
C THR A 151 -7.77 -12.93 -6.79
N PHE A 152 -6.54 -12.68 -7.25
CA PHE A 152 -6.20 -11.48 -7.97
C PHE A 152 -6.86 -11.45 -9.36
N MET A 153 -6.86 -12.56 -10.11
CA MET A 153 -7.60 -12.67 -11.36
C MET A 153 -9.09 -12.37 -11.18
N ARG A 154 -9.71 -12.90 -10.13
CA ARG A 154 -11.13 -12.61 -9.81
C ARG A 154 -11.35 -11.12 -9.54
N ALA A 155 -10.39 -10.44 -8.91
CA ALA A 155 -10.48 -9.01 -8.67
C ALA A 155 -10.38 -8.21 -9.97
N LEU A 156 -9.40 -8.52 -10.83
CA LEU A 156 -9.20 -7.81 -12.10
C LEU A 156 -10.38 -7.97 -13.07
N ARG A 157 -11.04 -9.13 -13.10
CA ARG A 157 -12.26 -9.33 -13.90
C ARG A 157 -13.40 -8.38 -13.53
N ARG A 158 -13.36 -7.76 -12.35
CA ARG A 158 -14.36 -6.77 -11.89
C ARG A 158 -13.95 -5.33 -12.20
N LEU A 159 -12.85 -5.13 -12.93
CA LEU A 159 -12.34 -3.82 -13.33
C LEU A 159 -12.43 -3.66 -14.86
N PRO A 160 -13.63 -3.41 -15.42
CA PRO A 160 -13.83 -3.37 -16.86
C PRO A 160 -13.09 -2.21 -17.54
N HIS A 161 -12.72 -1.17 -16.78
CA HIS A 161 -12.05 0.02 -17.29
C HIS A 161 -10.53 0.00 -17.11
N LEU A 162 -9.96 -1.09 -16.59
CA LEU A 162 -8.53 -1.16 -16.31
C LEU A 162 -7.73 -1.17 -17.62
N ARG A 163 -6.92 -0.13 -17.81
CA ARG A 163 -6.04 0.05 -18.98
C ARG A 163 -4.57 -0.12 -18.64
N GLN A 164 -4.18 0.18 -17.41
CA GLN A 164 -2.79 0.19 -17.00
C GLN A 164 -2.58 -0.70 -15.78
N LEU A 165 -1.66 -1.65 -15.91
CA LEU A 165 -1.30 -2.57 -14.84
C LEU A 165 0.20 -2.54 -14.61
N ALA A 166 0.60 -2.23 -13.38
CA ALA A 166 1.97 -2.37 -12.92
C ALA A 166 2.05 -3.50 -11.88
N LEU A 167 2.94 -4.46 -12.11
CA LEU A 167 3.22 -5.56 -11.18
C LEU A 167 4.69 -5.50 -10.79
N LYS A 168 4.92 -5.39 -9.49
CA LYS A 168 6.25 -5.50 -8.89
C LYS A 168 6.28 -6.73 -7.98
N GLY A 169 7.39 -7.46 -7.96
CA GLY A 169 7.51 -8.63 -7.09
C GLY A 169 8.72 -9.51 -7.38
N ILE A 170 8.72 -10.70 -6.76
CA ILE A 170 9.78 -11.70 -6.90
C ILE A 170 9.24 -12.90 -7.68
N ILE A 171 9.97 -13.35 -8.70
CA ILE A 171 9.72 -14.62 -9.40
C ILE A 171 10.47 -15.72 -8.65
N LYS A 172 9.74 -16.52 -7.86
CA LYS A 172 10.34 -17.61 -7.09
C LYS A 172 10.46 -18.91 -7.89
N ASP A 173 9.54 -19.14 -8.81
CA ASP A 173 9.37 -20.39 -9.55
C ASP A 173 8.58 -20.19 -10.86
N ASP A 174 8.50 -21.26 -11.67
CA ASP A 174 7.70 -21.29 -12.90
C ASP A 174 6.20 -21.12 -12.66
N GLN A 175 5.71 -21.46 -11.45
CA GLN A 175 4.30 -21.27 -11.09
C GLN A 175 3.92 -19.79 -11.00
N THR A 176 4.84 -18.96 -10.52
CA THR A 176 4.70 -17.50 -10.51
C THR A 176 4.59 -16.97 -11.94
N VAL A 177 5.41 -17.48 -12.85
CA VAL A 177 5.36 -17.10 -14.28
C VAL A 177 4.04 -17.52 -14.93
N ARG A 178 3.58 -18.76 -14.71
CA ARG A 178 2.29 -19.25 -15.21
C ARG A 178 1.11 -18.45 -14.65
N SER A 179 1.18 -18.07 -13.38
CA SER A 179 0.18 -17.23 -12.72
C SER A 179 0.08 -15.86 -13.36
N ILE A 180 1.21 -15.20 -13.62
CA ILE A 180 1.24 -13.92 -14.33
C ILE A 180 0.74 -14.08 -15.76
N SER A 181 1.15 -15.13 -16.49
CA SER A 181 0.65 -15.39 -17.84
C SER A 181 -0.87 -15.57 -17.88
N THR A 182 -1.42 -16.35 -16.96
CA THR A 182 -2.87 -16.55 -16.84
C THR A 182 -3.57 -15.23 -16.54
N LEU A 183 -3.01 -14.41 -15.65
CA LEU A 183 -3.54 -13.09 -15.34
C LEU A 183 -3.62 -12.20 -16.58
N LEU A 184 -2.54 -12.07 -17.32
CA LEU A 184 -2.46 -11.21 -18.50
C LEU A 184 -3.43 -11.66 -19.61
N ARG A 185 -3.61 -12.97 -19.80
CA ARG A 185 -4.62 -13.51 -20.73
C ARG A 185 -6.05 -13.12 -20.35
N ASN A 186 -6.31 -12.85 -19.07
CA ASN A 186 -7.63 -12.47 -18.55
C ASN A 186 -7.81 -10.94 -18.45
N THR A 187 -6.85 -10.14 -18.90
CA THR A 187 -6.93 -8.67 -18.94
C THR A 187 -6.63 -8.15 -20.35
N PRO A 188 -7.45 -8.51 -21.36
CA PRO A 188 -7.18 -8.15 -22.75
C PRO A 188 -7.31 -6.65 -23.05
N GLY A 189 -7.93 -5.86 -22.16
CA GLY A 189 -8.16 -4.43 -22.35
C GLY A 189 -7.01 -3.52 -21.90
N LEU A 190 -5.85 -4.08 -21.53
CA LEU A 190 -4.69 -3.30 -21.07
C LEU A 190 -3.96 -2.63 -22.24
N ASP A 191 -3.76 -1.33 -22.14
CA ASP A 191 -2.94 -0.52 -23.05
C ASP A 191 -1.49 -0.42 -22.56
N MET A 192 -1.27 -0.55 -21.24
CA MET A 192 0.05 -0.46 -20.62
C MET A 192 0.25 -1.57 -19.59
N LEU A 193 1.39 -2.26 -19.72
CA LEU A 193 1.86 -3.24 -18.75
C LEU A 193 3.28 -2.89 -18.30
N SER A 194 3.48 -2.78 -16.98
CA SER A 194 4.80 -2.63 -16.37
C SER A 194 5.09 -3.83 -15.46
N LEU A 195 6.22 -4.51 -15.69
CA LEU A 195 6.66 -5.66 -14.91
C LEU A 195 8.03 -5.36 -14.30
N SER A 196 8.09 -5.26 -12.97
CA SER A 196 9.32 -5.11 -12.20
C SER A 196 9.55 -6.35 -11.35
N LEU A 197 10.12 -7.38 -11.99
CA LEU A 197 10.22 -8.73 -11.44
C LEU A 197 11.67 -9.09 -11.13
N LEU A 198 11.96 -9.36 -9.85
CA LEU A 198 13.28 -9.76 -9.39
C LEU A 198 13.37 -11.28 -9.25
N ARG A 199 14.46 -11.91 -9.67
CA ARG A 199 14.76 -13.29 -9.28
C ARG A 199 15.46 -13.30 -7.91
N PRO A 200 15.14 -14.23 -7.01
CA PRO A 200 15.88 -14.37 -5.76
C PRO A 200 17.35 -14.66 -6.09
N TYR A 201 18.26 -13.92 -5.44
CA TYR A 201 19.69 -14.16 -5.58
C TYR A 201 19.99 -15.58 -5.09
N SER A 202 20.58 -16.43 -5.94
CA SER A 202 21.22 -17.64 -5.44
C SER A 202 22.42 -17.20 -4.60
N PRO A 203 22.54 -17.63 -3.33
CA PRO A 203 23.78 -17.40 -2.59
C PRO A 203 24.91 -18.03 -3.40
N LYS A 204 25.95 -17.24 -3.71
CA LYS A 204 27.17 -17.76 -4.33
C LYS A 204 27.68 -18.91 -3.44
N PRO A 205 28.03 -20.09 -3.99
CA PRO A 205 28.63 -21.13 -3.18
C PRO A 205 29.91 -20.56 -2.57
N TYR A 206 29.99 -20.54 -1.24
CA TYR A 206 31.24 -20.26 -0.55
C TYR A 206 32.27 -21.29 -1.05
N TYR A 207 33.37 -20.82 -1.62
CA TYR A 207 34.51 -21.68 -1.90
C TYR A 207 34.96 -22.31 -0.57
N LEU A 208 34.94 -23.64 -0.50
CA LEU A 208 35.62 -24.41 0.53
C LEU A 208 37.09 -23.97 0.52
N GLY A 209 37.47 -23.17 1.51
CA GLY A 209 38.84 -22.75 1.74
C GLY A 209 39.70 -23.97 1.99
N ILE A 210 40.61 -24.23 1.05
CA ILE A 210 41.69 -25.20 1.17
C ILE A 210 42.55 -24.82 2.37
N ASN A 211 42.83 -25.82 3.21
CA ASN A 211 43.79 -25.78 4.31
C ASN A 211 45.14 -25.18 3.87
N SER A 212 45.59 -24.15 4.59
CA SER A 212 47.01 -23.83 4.71
C SER A 212 47.29 -23.08 6.01
N SER A 213 47.81 -23.83 6.98
CA SER A 213 48.94 -23.46 7.85
C SER A 213 48.77 -22.27 8.80
N ILE A 214 48.57 -22.52 10.11
CA ILE A 214 49.28 -21.79 11.17
C ILE A 214 49.68 -22.76 12.30
N ILE A 215 51.00 -22.78 12.52
CA ILE A 215 51.78 -23.45 13.56
C ILE A 215 51.44 -22.85 14.94
N GLN A 216 51.22 -23.71 15.94
CA GLN A 216 51.20 -23.32 17.35
C GLN A 216 52.64 -23.09 17.85
N THR A 217 52.89 -21.94 18.48
CA THR A 217 53.97 -21.77 19.44
C THR A 217 53.45 -20.87 20.55
N PHE A 218 53.34 -21.40 21.76
CA PHE A 218 53.23 -20.64 23.00
C PHE A 218 54.43 -21.00 23.87
N ILE A 219 54.99 -19.97 24.51
CA ILE A 219 55.92 -20.06 25.64
C ILE A 219 55.24 -20.80 26.79
#